data_AF-A0A3S0B352-F1
#
_entry.id   AF-A0A3S0B352-F1
#
_cell.length_a   1.000
_cell.length_b   1.000
_cell.length_c   1.000
_cell.angle_alpha   90.00
_cell.angle_beta   90.00
_cell.angle_gamma   90.00
#
_symmetry.space_group_name_H-M   'P 1'
#
loop_
_entity.id
_entity.type
_entity.pdbx_description
1 polymer ?
#
loop_
_entity_poly.entity_id
_entity_poly.type
_entity_poly.pdbx_seq_one_letter_code
_entity_poly.pdbx_strand_id
1 'polypeptide(L)'
;MPTSLGLPSLTWQNSFNNSVAASGTALTDNRTILLGIKNALIGFASNPWIVKGSSNSVAGAMDGVDRWSGISNLVWANAGTAHSWIVLEQGGVYTSGGNKFQICIECANVSATGNLLTVSISNSAGYTGGSATNKPTATDEYVYSSATWLTGGTGSIGPIIYNVQQSTTGEATRVFCFYNSINILFWSFEKLTDAETGVTYPISTVVAGGTTTTNQATWTLLSSNTNGKARPVATNLAAWYSVSGSLGQGSGQVQTAANIYSSKWPAYIARSTVTGGHFIGKFQDCYFTSTGRNNGDAVPSGGTKVWTVVGNLLLPTGGTTLVVS
;
A
#
# COMPACT_ATOMS: atom_id res chain seq x y z
N MET A 1 20.29 -4.38 17.82
CA MET A 1 20.01 -4.59 16.39
C MET A 1 21.31 -4.91 15.68
N PRO A 2 21.32 -5.74 14.62
CA PRO A 2 22.49 -5.90 13.78
C PRO A 2 22.92 -4.52 13.32
N THR A 3 24.19 -4.21 13.53
CA THR A 3 24.79 -2.90 13.22
C THR A 3 24.82 -2.63 11.71
N SER A 4 24.54 -3.65 10.88
CA SER A 4 24.28 -3.49 9.45
C SER A 4 23.10 -4.38 9.00
N LEU A 5 22.05 -3.72 8.50
CA LEU A 5 21.21 -4.36 7.49
C LEU A 5 22.01 -4.38 6.19
N GLY A 6 21.90 -5.46 5.43
CA GLY A 6 22.50 -5.53 4.10
C GLY A 6 21.89 -4.49 3.15
N LEU A 7 22.44 -4.39 1.95
CA LEU A 7 21.80 -3.64 0.88
C LEU A 7 20.44 -4.25 0.54
N PRO A 8 19.49 -3.45 0.01
CA PRO A 8 18.23 -3.97 -0.50
C PRO A 8 18.50 -5.01 -1.59
N SER A 9 17.74 -6.09 -1.58
CA SER A 9 17.82 -7.16 -2.56
C SER A 9 17.26 -6.76 -3.93
N LEU A 10 16.34 -5.79 -3.95
CA LEU A 10 15.80 -5.19 -5.16
C LEU A 10 16.44 -3.83 -5.43
N THR A 11 16.41 -3.42 -6.70
CA THR A 11 16.64 -2.02 -7.06
C THR A 11 15.32 -1.25 -6.96
N TRP A 12 15.35 -0.12 -6.26
CA TRP A 12 14.16 0.71 -5.99
C TRP A 12 14.22 2.02 -6.77
N GLN A 13 13.07 2.44 -7.28
CA GLN A 13 12.81 3.76 -7.86
C GLN A 13 11.78 4.46 -6.98
N ASN A 14 11.99 5.74 -6.73
CA ASN A 14 11.28 6.48 -5.68
C ASN A 14 10.73 7.79 -6.23
N SER A 15 9.49 8.10 -5.86
CA SER A 15 8.90 9.43 -5.90
C SER A 15 8.67 9.86 -4.45
N PHE A 16 9.68 10.52 -3.88
CA PHE A 16 9.70 10.91 -2.46
C PHE A 16 9.54 12.39 -2.25
N ASN A 17 9.09 12.74 -1.04
CA ASN A 17 9.00 14.10 -0.55
C ASN A 17 8.04 14.98 -1.37
N ASN A 18 7.01 14.37 -1.97
CA ASN A 18 6.00 15.12 -2.70
C ASN A 18 5.06 15.82 -1.69
N SER A 19 5.24 17.12 -1.54
CA SER A 19 4.48 17.93 -0.59
C SER A 19 3.22 18.49 -1.23
N VAL A 20 2.09 18.33 -0.55
CA VAL A 20 0.83 19.02 -0.86
C VAL A 20 0.58 20.04 0.23
N ALA A 21 0.64 21.32 -0.13
CA ALA A 21 0.30 22.42 0.75
C ALA A 21 -1.21 22.46 1.02
N ALA A 22 -1.59 22.99 2.18
CA ALA A 22 -2.98 23.23 2.53
C ALA A 22 -3.64 24.20 1.52
N SER A 23 -4.67 23.74 0.81
CA SER A 23 -5.42 24.55 -0.16
C SER A 23 -6.57 25.35 0.45
N GLY A 24 -6.87 25.15 1.74
CA GLY A 24 -8.03 25.72 2.42
C GLY A 24 -9.29 24.84 2.36
N THR A 25 -9.28 23.75 1.58
CA THR A 25 -10.38 22.75 1.56
C THR A 25 -9.85 21.32 1.58
N ALA A 26 -10.36 20.48 2.49
CA ALA A 26 -9.96 19.08 2.60
C ALA A 26 -10.18 18.29 1.29
N LEU A 27 -11.26 18.58 0.57
CA LEU A 27 -11.57 17.93 -0.70
C LEU A 27 -10.49 18.18 -1.77
N THR A 28 -10.01 19.42 -1.87
CA THR A 28 -8.96 19.77 -2.84
C THR A 28 -7.63 19.12 -2.46
N ASP A 29 -7.28 19.10 -1.16
CA ASP A 29 -6.07 18.43 -0.67
C ASP A 29 -6.11 16.93 -0.98
N ASN A 30 -7.20 16.24 -0.63
CA ASN A 30 -7.36 14.81 -0.83
C ASN A 30 -7.36 14.42 -2.31
N ARG A 31 -7.99 15.22 -3.18
CA ARG A 31 -7.92 15.06 -4.64
C ARG A 31 -6.51 15.21 -5.17
N THR A 32 -5.80 16.22 -4.69
CA THR A 32 -4.41 16.50 -5.10
C THR A 32 -3.48 15.37 -4.70
N ILE A 33 -3.63 14.84 -3.47
CA ILE A 33 -2.83 13.73 -2.97
C ILE A 33 -3.13 12.44 -3.76
N LEU A 34 -4.41 12.10 -3.96
CA LEU A 34 -4.78 10.88 -4.68
C LEU A 34 -4.33 10.93 -6.15
N LEU A 35 -4.51 12.09 -6.81
CA LEU A 35 -4.02 12.32 -8.16
C LEU A 35 -2.49 12.24 -8.22
N GLY A 36 -1.79 12.82 -7.25
CA GLY A 36 -0.33 12.76 -7.12
C GLY A 36 0.20 11.33 -6.95
N ILE A 37 -0.42 10.54 -6.08
CA ILE A 37 -0.11 9.11 -5.90
C ILE A 37 -0.31 8.36 -7.22
N LYS A 38 -1.45 8.53 -7.90
CA LYS A 38 -1.71 7.90 -9.20
C LYS A 38 -0.66 8.28 -10.22
N ASN A 39 -0.35 9.58 -10.34
CA ASN A 39 0.65 10.08 -11.29
C ASN A 39 2.05 9.51 -11.01
N ALA A 40 2.43 9.36 -9.73
CA ALA A 40 3.69 8.73 -9.37
C ALA A 40 3.71 7.23 -9.75
N LEU A 41 2.62 6.49 -9.54
CA LEU A 41 2.51 5.07 -9.90
C LEU A 41 2.70 4.81 -11.40
N ILE A 42 2.09 5.67 -12.24
CA ILE A 42 2.18 5.53 -13.71
C ILE A 42 3.41 6.22 -14.31
N GLY A 43 4.12 7.03 -13.52
CA GLY A 43 5.26 7.85 -13.96
C GLY A 43 6.63 7.22 -13.78
N PHE A 44 6.73 6.02 -13.20
CA PHE A 44 7.99 5.31 -13.05
C PHE A 44 8.61 4.91 -14.39
N ALA A 45 9.94 4.98 -14.49
CA ALA A 45 10.66 4.71 -15.73
C ALA A 45 10.66 3.21 -16.10
N SER A 46 10.71 2.33 -15.09
CA SER A 46 10.77 0.87 -15.28
C SER A 46 9.50 0.22 -14.73
N ASN A 47 8.82 -0.60 -15.54
CA ASN A 47 7.59 -1.30 -15.15
C ASN A 47 6.55 -0.38 -14.44
N PRO A 48 6.21 0.80 -14.99
CA PRO A 48 5.17 1.64 -14.40
C PRO A 48 3.85 0.90 -14.31
N TRP A 49 2.99 1.34 -13.40
CA TRP A 49 1.60 0.92 -13.43
C TRP A 49 0.93 1.44 -14.70
N ILE A 50 0.01 0.65 -15.26
CA ILE A 50 -0.66 0.97 -16.51
C ILE A 50 -2.15 1.21 -16.23
N VAL A 51 -2.71 2.30 -16.74
CA VAL A 51 -4.15 2.53 -16.69
C VAL A 51 -4.84 1.57 -17.67
N LYS A 52 -5.75 0.72 -17.15
CA LYS A 52 -6.56 -0.20 -17.97
C LYS A 52 -7.93 0.34 -18.28
N GLY A 53 -8.40 1.26 -17.45
CA GLY A 53 -9.68 1.93 -17.60
C GLY A 53 -9.85 2.92 -16.47
N SER A 54 -10.70 3.90 -16.70
CA SER A 54 -11.04 4.88 -15.67
C SER A 54 -12.37 5.55 -15.97
N SER A 55 -12.92 6.18 -14.93
CA SER A 55 -14.03 7.11 -15.01
C SER A 55 -13.73 8.41 -14.28
N ASN A 56 -14.22 9.51 -14.86
CA ASN A 56 -14.23 10.84 -14.27
C ASN A 56 -15.65 11.33 -13.93
N SER A 57 -16.55 10.40 -13.60
CA SER A 57 -18.00 10.58 -13.41
C SER A 57 -18.82 11.02 -14.63
N VAL A 58 -18.19 11.48 -15.72
CA VAL A 58 -18.91 11.84 -16.97
C VAL A 58 -18.84 10.69 -17.96
N ALA A 59 -17.64 10.15 -18.16
CA ALA A 59 -17.40 8.97 -18.97
C ALA A 59 -16.69 7.92 -18.12
N GLY A 60 -16.88 6.64 -18.42
CA GLY A 60 -16.20 5.53 -17.77
C GLY A 60 -16.14 4.32 -18.68
N ALA A 61 -14.95 3.76 -18.88
CA ALA A 61 -14.73 2.59 -19.73
C ALA A 61 -13.39 1.90 -19.42
N MET A 62 -13.32 0.59 -19.71
CA MET A 62 -12.10 -0.22 -19.70
C MET A 62 -11.36 -0.17 -21.04
N ASP A 63 -10.98 1.04 -21.45
CA ASP A 63 -10.39 1.35 -22.77
C ASP A 63 -8.94 1.87 -22.69
N GLY A 64 -8.30 1.74 -21.53
CA GLY A 64 -6.92 2.21 -21.30
C GLY A 64 -6.76 3.73 -21.20
N VAL A 65 -7.84 4.51 -21.28
CA VAL A 65 -7.77 5.97 -21.20
C VAL A 65 -7.66 6.40 -19.73
N ASP A 66 -6.68 7.26 -19.43
CA ASP A 66 -6.57 7.96 -18.15
C ASP A 66 -7.46 9.21 -18.13
N ARG A 67 -8.62 9.08 -17.49
CA ARG A 67 -9.58 10.16 -17.27
C ARG A 67 -9.34 10.90 -15.96
N TRP A 68 -8.38 10.48 -15.14
CA TRP A 68 -7.96 11.18 -13.92
C TRP A 68 -6.83 12.16 -14.27
N SER A 69 -7.10 13.06 -15.21
CA SER A 69 -6.12 14.04 -15.71
C SER A 69 -5.98 15.29 -14.83
N GLY A 70 -7.00 15.58 -14.02
CA GLY A 70 -7.02 16.73 -13.11
C GLY A 70 -7.89 16.47 -11.88
N ILE A 71 -7.74 17.29 -10.84
CA ILE A 71 -8.39 17.07 -9.54
C ILE A 71 -9.93 17.05 -9.62
N SER A 72 -10.52 17.79 -10.56
CA SER A 72 -11.97 17.81 -10.81
C SER A 72 -12.50 16.49 -11.38
N ASN A 73 -11.62 15.65 -11.93
CA ASN A 73 -11.99 14.32 -12.43
C ASN A 73 -12.17 13.29 -11.32
N LEU A 74 -11.83 13.62 -10.06
CA LEU A 74 -12.03 12.74 -8.91
C LEU A 74 -13.31 13.16 -8.20
N VAL A 75 -14.39 12.44 -8.44
CA VAL A 75 -15.74 12.76 -7.98
C VAL A 75 -16.23 11.63 -7.10
N TRP A 76 -16.64 11.99 -5.88
CA TRP A 76 -17.21 11.08 -4.91
C TRP A 76 -18.73 11.14 -4.97
N ALA A 77 -19.36 10.00 -5.19
CA ALA A 77 -20.82 9.84 -5.11
C ALA A 77 -21.15 8.38 -4.76
N ASN A 78 -22.41 8.07 -4.44
CA ASN A 78 -22.81 6.70 -4.16
C ASN A 78 -22.69 5.82 -5.42
N ALA A 79 -22.44 4.52 -5.24
CA ALA A 79 -22.58 3.54 -6.32
C ALA A 79 -23.96 3.65 -7.01
N GLY A 80 -24.00 3.52 -8.34
CA GLY A 80 -25.20 3.78 -9.15
C GLY A 80 -25.39 5.26 -9.54
N THR A 81 -24.70 6.18 -8.88
CA THR A 81 -24.59 7.59 -9.28
C THR A 81 -23.23 7.83 -9.95
N ALA A 82 -23.17 8.84 -10.82
CA ALA A 82 -21.95 9.27 -11.49
C ALA A 82 -20.80 9.52 -10.49
N HIS A 83 -19.73 8.71 -10.56
CA HIS A 83 -18.56 8.83 -9.68
C HIS A 83 -17.29 8.39 -10.41
N SER A 84 -16.13 8.62 -9.79
CA SER A 84 -14.83 8.31 -10.39
C SER A 84 -14.28 6.96 -9.94
N TRP A 85 -13.62 6.26 -10.84
CA TRP A 85 -12.85 5.05 -10.54
C TRP A 85 -11.67 4.93 -11.50
N ILE A 86 -10.65 4.16 -11.12
CA ILE A 86 -9.52 3.84 -12.00
C ILE A 86 -9.05 2.41 -11.75
N VAL A 87 -8.74 1.70 -12.84
CA VAL A 87 -8.08 0.39 -12.80
C VAL A 87 -6.64 0.55 -13.23
N LEU A 88 -5.72 0.14 -12.35
CA LEU A 88 -4.28 0.14 -12.60
C LEU A 88 -3.77 -1.31 -12.64
N GLU A 89 -2.90 -1.62 -13.60
CA GLU A 89 -2.27 -2.93 -13.80
C GLU A 89 -0.78 -2.87 -13.48
N GLN A 90 -0.26 -3.89 -12.78
CA GLN A 90 1.16 -4.06 -12.51
C GLN A 90 1.64 -5.42 -13.00
N GLY A 91 2.55 -5.42 -13.98
CA GLY A 91 3.09 -6.63 -14.60
C GLY A 91 4.09 -7.38 -13.73
N GLY A 92 4.78 -6.69 -12.82
CA GLY A 92 5.82 -7.31 -11.99
C GLY A 92 5.29 -8.15 -10.82
N VAL A 93 4.15 -7.78 -10.22
CA VAL A 93 3.61 -8.47 -9.03
C VAL A 93 3.19 -9.91 -9.35
N TYR A 94 2.45 -10.10 -10.43
CA TYR A 94 2.03 -11.42 -10.89
C TYR A 94 1.70 -11.40 -12.38
N THR A 95 2.14 -12.44 -13.09
CA THR A 95 1.76 -12.70 -14.48
C THR A 95 1.50 -14.20 -14.62
N SER A 96 0.30 -14.58 -15.06
CA SER A 96 -0.04 -15.95 -15.44
C SER A 96 -1.05 -15.95 -16.56
N GLY A 97 -0.80 -16.77 -17.60
CA GLY A 97 -1.73 -16.91 -18.74
C GLY A 97 -2.04 -15.61 -19.48
N GLY A 98 -1.17 -14.60 -19.43
CA GLY A 98 -1.39 -13.28 -20.03
C GLY A 98 -2.13 -12.28 -19.14
N ASN A 99 -2.67 -12.75 -18.01
CA ASN A 99 -3.31 -11.87 -17.03
C ASN A 99 -2.31 -11.36 -16.00
N LYS A 100 -2.58 -10.16 -15.49
CA LYS A 100 -1.72 -9.43 -14.57
C LYS A 100 -2.48 -8.96 -13.35
N PHE A 101 -1.73 -8.68 -12.29
CA PHE A 101 -2.27 -8.06 -11.09
C PHE A 101 -2.89 -6.70 -11.40
N GLN A 102 -4.11 -6.47 -10.93
CA GLN A 102 -4.83 -5.20 -11.11
C GLN A 102 -5.42 -4.72 -9.79
N ILE A 103 -5.45 -3.41 -9.61
CA ILE A 103 -6.19 -2.73 -8.53
C ILE A 103 -7.26 -1.83 -9.13
N CYS A 104 -8.41 -1.74 -8.49
CA CYS A 104 -9.45 -0.76 -8.76
C CYS A 104 -9.54 0.18 -7.55
N ILE A 105 -9.38 1.48 -7.79
CA ILE A 105 -9.61 2.54 -6.80
C ILE A 105 -10.90 3.24 -7.20
N GLU A 106 -11.89 3.26 -6.30
CA GLU A 106 -13.24 3.73 -6.57
C GLU A 106 -13.67 4.79 -5.55
N CYS A 107 -14.24 5.89 -6.03
CA CYS A 107 -14.79 7.00 -5.26
C CYS A 107 -16.30 6.84 -5.02
N ALA A 108 -16.80 5.61 -4.80
CA ALA A 108 -18.23 5.30 -4.69
C ALA A 108 -18.84 5.52 -3.29
N ASN A 109 -18.12 6.18 -2.39
CA ASN A 109 -18.58 6.52 -1.04
C ASN A 109 -18.75 8.04 -0.96
N VAL A 110 -19.98 8.54 -0.77
CA VAL A 110 -20.23 9.99 -0.64
C VAL A 110 -19.34 10.56 0.47
N SER A 111 -18.47 11.48 0.08
CA SER A 111 -17.53 12.14 1.00
C SER A 111 -17.35 13.59 0.59
N ALA A 112 -17.85 14.50 1.44
CA ALA A 112 -17.67 15.93 1.24
C ALA A 112 -16.19 16.35 1.26
N THR A 113 -15.34 15.57 1.92
CA THR A 113 -13.90 15.81 2.05
C THR A 113 -13.07 14.94 1.10
N GLY A 114 -13.67 14.02 0.34
CA GLY A 114 -12.93 13.09 -0.55
C GLY A 114 -12.07 12.07 0.18
N ASN A 115 -12.36 11.81 1.46
CA ASN A 115 -11.53 10.96 2.32
C ASN A 115 -11.96 9.50 2.38
N LEU A 116 -13.01 9.08 1.66
CA LEU A 116 -13.51 7.69 1.65
C LEU A 116 -13.19 7.03 0.31
N LEU A 117 -12.55 5.87 0.28
CA LEU A 117 -12.30 5.14 -0.97
C LEU A 117 -12.70 3.68 -0.82
N THR A 118 -13.12 3.10 -1.94
CA THR A 118 -13.13 1.66 -2.11
C THR A 118 -11.88 1.24 -2.87
N VAL A 119 -11.10 0.30 -2.32
CA VAL A 119 -9.98 -0.31 -3.05
C VAL A 119 -10.21 -1.81 -3.14
N SER A 120 -10.16 -2.33 -4.35
CA SER A 120 -10.27 -3.75 -4.63
C SER A 120 -9.17 -4.23 -5.57
N ILE A 121 -8.89 -5.53 -5.56
CA ILE A 121 -7.86 -6.13 -6.41
C ILE A 121 -8.43 -7.27 -7.22
N SER A 122 -7.80 -7.53 -8.37
CA SER A 122 -7.91 -8.76 -9.14
C SER A 122 -6.51 -9.35 -9.24
N ASN A 123 -6.34 -10.58 -8.75
CA ASN A 123 -5.03 -11.23 -8.81
C ASN A 123 -4.70 -11.69 -10.24
N SER A 124 -5.72 -12.06 -11.01
CA SER A 124 -5.53 -12.69 -12.32
C SER A 124 -6.73 -12.69 -13.27
N ALA A 125 -7.97 -12.40 -12.86
CA ALA A 125 -9.07 -12.44 -13.83
C ALA A 125 -9.10 -11.19 -14.73
N GLY A 126 -8.65 -10.07 -14.17
CA GLY A 126 -8.74 -8.75 -14.78
C GLY A 126 -10.14 -8.15 -14.63
N TYR A 127 -10.19 -6.83 -14.51
CA TYR A 127 -11.43 -6.08 -14.50
C TYR A 127 -12.01 -5.97 -15.92
N THR A 128 -13.33 -6.04 -16.04
CA THR A 128 -14.07 -5.84 -17.29
C THR A 128 -15.34 -5.02 -17.07
N GLY A 129 -15.87 -4.41 -18.15
CA GLY A 129 -17.05 -3.55 -18.10
C GLY A 129 -16.75 -2.13 -17.59
N GLY A 130 -17.56 -1.65 -16.65
CA GLY A 130 -17.47 -0.30 -16.09
C GLY A 130 -18.22 0.76 -16.90
N SER A 131 -18.74 1.77 -16.20
CA SER A 131 -19.44 2.92 -16.76
C SER A 131 -19.17 4.17 -15.91
N ALA A 132 -19.80 5.30 -16.23
CA ALA A 132 -19.73 6.49 -15.36
C ALA A 132 -20.37 6.29 -13.98
N THR A 133 -21.26 5.31 -13.83
CA THR A 133 -22.05 5.08 -12.60
C THR A 133 -21.67 3.82 -11.85
N ASN A 134 -20.92 2.90 -12.48
CA ASN A 134 -20.51 1.63 -11.91
C ASN A 134 -19.03 1.37 -12.22
N LYS A 135 -18.24 0.98 -11.21
CA LYS A 135 -16.89 0.46 -11.44
C LYS A 135 -16.93 -0.85 -12.26
N PRO A 136 -15.85 -1.21 -12.97
CA PRO A 136 -15.72 -2.53 -13.55
C PRO A 136 -15.64 -3.63 -12.48
N THR A 137 -15.83 -4.87 -12.88
CA THR A 137 -15.80 -6.04 -11.97
C THR A 137 -14.83 -7.10 -12.48
N ALA A 138 -14.30 -7.91 -11.57
CA ALA A 138 -13.48 -9.07 -11.88
C ALA A 138 -14.06 -10.29 -11.15
N THR A 139 -14.02 -11.47 -11.79
CA THR A 139 -14.56 -12.70 -11.18
C THR A 139 -13.77 -13.15 -9.95
N ASP A 140 -12.54 -12.66 -9.82
CA ASP A 140 -11.63 -12.99 -8.74
C ASP A 140 -11.41 -11.80 -7.79
N GLU A 141 -12.28 -10.78 -7.88
CA GLU A 141 -12.21 -9.52 -7.13
C GLU A 141 -12.17 -9.75 -5.62
N TYR A 142 -11.36 -8.94 -4.94
CA TYR A 142 -11.35 -8.85 -3.48
C TYR A 142 -11.27 -7.39 -3.00
N VAL A 143 -12.17 -7.01 -2.08
CA VAL A 143 -12.33 -5.64 -1.58
C VAL A 143 -11.62 -5.47 -0.23
N TYR A 144 -10.82 -4.40 -0.07
CA TYR A 144 -10.02 -4.13 1.14
C TYR A 144 -10.65 -3.14 2.09
N SER A 145 -11.07 -2.01 1.55
CA SER A 145 -11.56 -0.88 2.32
C SER A 145 -12.73 -0.28 1.58
N SER A 146 -13.71 0.21 2.33
CA SER A 146 -14.73 1.18 1.94
C SER A 146 -14.75 2.33 2.97
N ALA A 147 -13.58 2.62 3.54
CA ALA A 147 -13.41 3.46 4.73
C ALA A 147 -12.46 4.63 4.46
N THR A 148 -12.19 5.40 5.51
CA THR A 148 -11.32 6.57 5.45
C THR A 148 -9.90 6.22 4.99
N TRP A 149 -9.50 6.65 3.80
CA TRP A 149 -8.17 6.38 3.24
C TRP A 149 -7.13 7.43 3.65
N LEU A 150 -7.56 8.63 4.00
CA LEU A 150 -6.72 9.75 4.42
C LEU A 150 -7.46 10.56 5.49
N THR A 151 -6.75 11.32 6.33
CA THR A 151 -7.33 11.99 7.51
C THR A 151 -8.65 12.72 7.20
N GLY A 152 -9.67 12.52 8.04
CA GLY A 152 -11.06 12.90 7.78
C GLY A 152 -11.53 14.23 8.37
N GLY A 153 -10.63 15.17 8.67
CA GLY A 153 -11.02 16.51 9.10
C GLY A 153 -11.78 17.27 8.00
N THR A 154 -12.70 18.15 8.37
CA THR A 154 -13.41 19.04 7.43
C THR A 154 -12.55 20.22 6.98
N GLY A 155 -11.51 20.57 7.74
CA GLY A 155 -10.52 21.58 7.40
C GLY A 155 -9.40 21.04 6.51
N SER A 156 -8.74 21.95 5.78
CA SER A 156 -7.53 21.64 5.03
C SER A 156 -6.47 21.03 5.94
N ILE A 157 -5.85 19.95 5.47
CA ILE A 157 -4.84 19.20 6.20
C ILE A 157 -3.52 19.35 5.44
N GLY A 158 -2.61 20.15 5.97
CA GLY A 158 -1.33 20.39 5.32
C GLY A 158 -0.24 20.90 6.25
N PRO A 159 1.03 20.81 5.81
CA PRO A 159 1.47 20.08 4.63
C PRO A 159 1.35 18.55 4.82
N ILE A 160 0.95 17.82 3.77
CA ILE A 160 1.02 16.36 3.72
C ILE A 160 2.10 15.97 2.73
N ILE A 161 2.95 15.02 3.13
CA ILE A 161 4.03 14.51 2.29
C ILE A 161 3.71 13.09 1.87
N TYR A 162 3.46 12.87 0.58
CA TYR A 162 3.25 11.53 0.04
C TYR A 162 4.53 11.00 -0.63
N ASN A 163 4.70 9.69 -0.52
CA ASN A 163 5.85 8.96 -1.00
C ASN A 163 5.37 7.70 -1.69
N VAL A 164 5.91 7.43 -2.88
CA VAL A 164 5.66 6.20 -3.63
C VAL A 164 7.02 5.58 -3.95
N GLN A 165 7.18 4.31 -3.62
CA GLN A 165 8.36 3.52 -3.99
C GLN A 165 7.92 2.29 -4.77
N GLN A 166 8.72 1.93 -5.77
CA GLN A 166 8.51 0.74 -6.56
C GLN A 166 9.85 0.08 -6.82
N SER A 167 9.89 -1.25 -6.79
CA SER A 167 11.01 -2.00 -7.37
C SER A 167 11.08 -1.75 -8.88
N THR A 168 12.27 -1.75 -9.46
CA THR A 168 12.44 -1.62 -10.93
C THR A 168 11.86 -2.80 -11.69
N THR A 169 11.70 -3.96 -11.04
CA THR A 169 11.01 -5.14 -11.57
C THR A 169 9.50 -5.05 -11.48
N GLY A 170 8.94 -4.09 -10.73
CA GLY A 170 7.50 -3.97 -10.47
C GLY A 170 6.95 -5.03 -9.50
N GLU A 171 7.79 -5.88 -8.91
CA GLU A 171 7.38 -6.94 -7.98
C GLU A 171 6.88 -6.39 -6.64
N ALA A 172 7.37 -5.24 -6.22
CA ALA A 172 6.94 -4.54 -5.02
C ALA A 172 6.62 -3.06 -5.28
N THR A 173 5.47 -2.60 -4.78
CA THR A 173 5.04 -1.18 -4.78
C THR A 173 4.54 -0.81 -3.38
N ARG A 174 4.94 0.36 -2.87
CA ARG A 174 4.44 0.90 -1.60
C ARG A 174 4.10 2.38 -1.72
N VAL A 175 3.04 2.79 -1.06
CA VAL A 175 2.60 4.18 -0.93
C VAL A 175 2.53 4.51 0.55
N PHE A 176 3.06 5.66 0.96
CA PHE A 176 2.92 6.12 2.34
C PHE A 176 2.93 7.64 2.46
N CYS A 177 2.18 8.16 3.42
CA CYS A 177 2.06 9.60 3.66
C CYS A 177 2.44 9.96 5.10
N PHE A 178 2.98 11.17 5.27
CA PHE A 178 3.25 11.79 6.55
C PHE A 178 2.43 13.06 6.76
N TYR A 179 2.01 13.26 8.01
CA TYR A 179 1.39 14.48 8.51
C TYR A 179 1.70 14.62 10.01
N ASN A 180 2.19 15.78 10.45
CA ASN A 180 2.67 16.03 11.81
C ASN A 180 3.59 14.92 12.36
N SER A 181 4.58 14.54 11.54
CA SER A 181 5.57 13.48 11.75
C SER A 181 4.97 12.09 11.97
N ILE A 182 3.69 11.90 11.64
CA ILE A 182 2.96 10.65 11.79
C ILE A 182 2.72 10.04 10.41
N ASN A 183 2.98 8.74 10.25
CA ASN A 183 2.55 8.01 9.07
C ASN A 183 1.02 7.83 9.12
N ILE A 184 0.30 8.36 8.13
CA ILE A 184 -1.18 8.38 8.10
C ILE A 184 -1.79 7.53 6.97
N LEU A 185 -0.93 7.01 6.09
CA LEU A 185 -1.29 6.15 4.97
C LEU A 185 -0.19 5.12 4.76
N PHE A 186 -0.56 3.86 4.55
CA PHE A 186 0.35 2.83 4.09
C PHE A 186 -0.37 1.84 3.18
N TRP A 187 -0.01 1.84 1.90
CA TRP A 187 -0.39 0.81 0.95
C TRP A 187 0.85 0.01 0.53
N SER A 188 0.67 -1.28 0.33
CA SER A 188 1.70 -2.22 -0.12
C SER A 188 1.04 -3.20 -1.07
N PHE A 189 1.66 -3.41 -2.23
CA PHE A 189 1.26 -4.39 -3.25
C PHE A 189 2.53 -5.12 -3.68
N GLU A 190 2.71 -6.35 -3.21
CA GLU A 190 4.02 -7.01 -3.26
C GLU A 190 3.90 -8.48 -3.58
N LYS A 191 4.80 -8.95 -4.44
CA LYS A 191 5.10 -10.36 -4.62
C LYS A 191 5.93 -10.83 -3.42
N LEU A 192 5.48 -11.90 -2.80
CA LEU A 192 6.14 -12.52 -1.66
C LEU A 192 7.34 -13.35 -2.12
N THR A 193 8.44 -13.23 -1.40
CA THR A 193 9.58 -14.15 -1.52
C THR A 193 9.41 -15.34 -0.58
N ASP A 194 10.10 -16.44 -0.90
CA ASP A 194 10.03 -17.68 -0.12
C ASP A 194 8.59 -18.13 0.12
N ALA A 195 7.71 -18.01 -0.88
CA ALA A 195 6.31 -18.39 -0.72
C ALA A 195 6.19 -19.89 -0.39
N GLU A 196 5.30 -20.23 0.53
CA GLU A 196 4.99 -21.62 0.89
C GLU A 196 4.55 -22.40 -0.35
N THR A 197 4.97 -23.68 -0.45
CA THR A 197 4.51 -24.56 -1.53
C THR A 197 2.98 -24.65 -1.55
N GLY A 198 2.39 -24.48 -2.74
CA GLY A 198 0.94 -24.48 -2.93
C GLY A 198 0.29 -23.10 -2.92
N VAL A 199 1.03 -22.03 -2.62
CA VAL A 199 0.57 -20.64 -2.75
C VAL A 199 0.43 -20.27 -4.24
N THR A 200 -0.80 -20.21 -4.74
CA THR A 200 -1.13 -19.93 -6.16
C THR A 200 -0.85 -18.47 -6.53
N TYR A 201 -1.19 -17.54 -5.64
CA TYR A 201 -0.88 -16.11 -5.80
C TYR A 201 -0.02 -15.67 -4.61
N PRO A 202 1.32 -15.65 -4.75
CA PRO A 202 2.22 -15.20 -3.70
C PRO A 202 2.22 -13.67 -3.65
N ILE A 203 1.05 -13.08 -3.44
CA ILE A 203 0.85 -11.64 -3.43
C ILE A 203 0.38 -11.27 -2.04
N SER A 204 1.02 -10.26 -1.46
CA SER A 204 0.53 -9.57 -0.29
C SER A 204 0.11 -8.17 -0.65
N THR A 205 -1.00 -7.77 -0.05
CA THR A 205 -1.57 -6.45 -0.21
C THR A 205 -2.01 -5.91 1.14
N VAL A 206 -1.68 -4.66 1.41
CA VAL A 206 -2.25 -3.86 2.48
C VAL A 206 -2.72 -2.56 1.89
N VAL A 207 -3.92 -2.15 2.29
CA VAL A 207 -4.46 -0.84 2.01
C VAL A 207 -4.96 -0.30 3.35
N ALA A 208 -4.15 0.54 3.99
CA ALA A 208 -4.50 1.13 5.26
C ALA A 208 -4.28 2.64 5.27
N GLY A 209 -5.21 3.35 5.90
CA GLY A 209 -5.17 4.80 6.08
C GLY A 209 -6.18 5.22 7.14
N GLY A 210 -6.10 6.46 7.61
CA GLY A 210 -7.06 6.98 8.59
C GLY A 210 -6.60 8.21 9.37
N THR A 211 -7.12 8.37 10.60
CA THR A 211 -6.78 9.50 11.49
C THR A 211 -5.44 9.30 12.20
N THR A 212 -4.90 10.39 12.74
CA THR A 212 -3.56 10.50 13.35
C THR A 212 -3.28 9.57 14.54
N THR A 213 -4.31 8.94 15.12
CA THR A 213 -4.18 8.17 16.37
C THR A 213 -4.38 6.66 16.24
N THR A 214 -4.98 6.16 15.15
CA THR A 214 -5.42 4.74 15.08
C THR A 214 -4.93 3.96 13.86
N ASN A 215 -4.41 4.62 12.82
CA ASN A 215 -4.16 3.98 11.52
C ASN A 215 -2.76 4.27 10.93
N GLN A 216 -1.76 4.46 11.79
CA GLN A 216 -0.36 4.51 11.37
C GLN A 216 0.11 3.10 10.99
N ALA A 217 1.14 2.95 10.13
CA ALA A 217 1.86 1.68 9.87
C ALA A 217 2.60 1.15 11.13
N THR A 218 1.87 1.04 12.23
CA THR A 218 2.28 0.56 13.52
C THR A 218 2.26 -0.96 13.53
N TRP A 219 2.99 -1.52 14.48
CA TRP A 219 2.84 -2.91 14.89
C TRP A 219 1.38 -3.29 15.08
N THR A 220 0.61 -2.51 15.85
CA THR A 220 -0.80 -2.83 16.11
C THR A 220 -1.63 -2.95 14.83
N LEU A 221 -1.45 -2.03 13.88
CA LEU A 221 -2.18 -2.08 12.61
C LEU A 221 -1.76 -3.25 11.72
N LEU A 222 -0.47 -3.58 11.69
CA LEU A 222 0.08 -4.55 10.74
C LEU A 222 0.08 -5.98 11.29
N SER A 223 0.37 -6.16 12.58
CA SER A 223 0.50 -7.48 13.22
C SER A 223 -0.71 -7.91 14.03
N SER A 224 -1.35 -6.98 14.74
CA SER A 224 -2.47 -7.33 15.63
C SER A 224 -3.83 -7.37 14.91
N ASN A 225 -3.88 -6.94 13.65
CA ASN A 225 -5.07 -6.94 12.81
C ASN A 225 -4.81 -7.73 11.52
N THR A 226 -5.84 -8.41 11.00
CA THR A 226 -5.76 -9.15 9.72
C THR A 226 -5.92 -8.21 8.50
N ASN A 227 -5.13 -7.14 8.49
CA ASN A 227 -5.17 -6.08 7.47
C ASN A 227 -4.38 -6.47 6.22
N GLY A 228 -3.41 -7.38 6.36
CA GLY A 228 -2.77 -8.04 5.24
C GLY A 228 -3.73 -9.05 4.62
N LYS A 229 -3.64 -9.23 3.32
CA LYS A 229 -4.37 -10.27 2.60
C LYS A 229 -3.42 -11.01 1.69
N ALA A 230 -3.60 -12.31 1.63
CA ALA A 230 -2.92 -13.20 0.71
C ALA A 230 -3.95 -14.14 0.08
N ARG A 231 -3.65 -14.65 -1.11
CA ARG A 231 -4.49 -15.63 -1.78
C ARG A 231 -3.67 -16.90 -2.07
N PRO A 232 -3.44 -17.75 -1.06
CA PRO A 232 -2.65 -18.96 -1.23
C PRO A 232 -3.30 -19.97 -2.19
N VAL A 233 -4.60 -19.91 -2.47
CA VAL A 233 -5.27 -20.85 -3.39
C VAL A 233 -6.46 -20.16 -4.08
N ALA A 234 -7.60 -20.83 -4.29
CA ALA A 234 -8.79 -20.21 -4.88
C ALA A 234 -9.51 -19.21 -3.94
N THR A 235 -9.24 -19.25 -2.63
CA THR A 235 -9.89 -18.40 -1.61
C THR A 235 -8.97 -17.32 -1.05
N ASN A 236 -9.55 -16.14 -0.85
CA ASN A 236 -8.86 -15.03 -0.19
C ASN A 236 -8.72 -15.30 1.30
N LEU A 237 -7.57 -14.98 1.87
CA LEU A 237 -7.28 -15.23 3.27
C LEU A 237 -6.81 -13.96 3.96
N ALA A 238 -7.38 -13.71 5.13
CA ALA A 238 -6.96 -12.62 6.01
C ALA A 238 -5.64 -13.02 6.70
N ALA A 239 -4.68 -12.11 6.72
CA ALA A 239 -3.32 -12.43 7.13
C ALA A 239 -2.70 -11.32 7.99
N TRP A 240 -1.77 -11.75 8.84
CA TRP A 240 -1.03 -10.88 9.74
C TRP A 240 0.35 -10.58 9.17
N TYR A 241 0.82 -9.34 9.33
CA TYR A 241 2.24 -9.07 9.19
C TYR A 241 2.91 -9.53 10.48
N SER A 242 3.97 -10.29 10.36
CA SER A 242 4.61 -10.90 11.52
C SER A 242 6.12 -10.94 11.29
N VAL A 243 6.84 -11.12 12.39
CA VAL A 243 8.28 -11.41 12.40
C VAL A 243 8.47 -12.69 13.20
N SER A 244 9.57 -13.38 12.95
CA SER A 244 9.80 -14.73 13.48
C SER A 244 10.11 -14.65 14.96
N GLY A 245 9.22 -15.18 15.79
CA GLY A 245 9.37 -15.16 17.25
C GLY A 245 10.00 -16.43 17.79
N SER A 246 10.73 -16.27 18.89
CA SER A 246 11.15 -17.40 19.72
C SER A 246 9.94 -18.17 20.24
N LEU A 247 10.18 -19.46 20.50
CA LEU A 247 9.30 -20.45 21.12
C LEU A 247 8.22 -19.84 22.02
N GLY A 248 6.95 -19.99 21.63
CA GLY A 248 5.79 -19.76 22.50
C GLY A 248 4.94 -18.51 22.21
N GLN A 249 5.38 -17.59 21.35
CA GLN A 249 4.55 -16.45 20.94
C GLN A 249 3.78 -16.75 19.64
N GLY A 250 2.47 -16.56 19.67
CA GLY A 250 1.61 -16.73 18.49
C GLY A 250 1.97 -15.74 17.38
N SER A 251 1.74 -16.12 16.14
CA SER A 251 1.76 -15.21 14.99
C SER A 251 0.95 -13.93 15.24
N GLY A 252 1.45 -12.78 14.81
CA GLY A 252 0.78 -11.48 14.99
C GLY A 252 1.11 -10.74 16.30
N GLN A 253 2.00 -11.29 17.15
CA GLN A 253 2.42 -10.61 18.40
C GLN A 253 3.60 -9.65 18.21
N VAL A 254 3.59 -8.55 18.98
CA VAL A 254 4.68 -7.58 19.09
C VAL A 254 5.90 -8.28 19.65
N GLN A 255 7.01 -8.25 18.92
CA GLN A 255 8.26 -8.79 19.45
C GLN A 255 9.08 -7.72 20.17
N THR A 256 9.65 -8.15 21.30
CA THR A 256 10.53 -7.34 22.15
C THR A 256 12.00 -7.70 21.95
N ALA A 257 12.31 -8.77 21.19
CA ALA A 257 13.68 -9.24 20.93
C ALA A 257 13.85 -9.75 19.48
N ALA A 258 15.06 -9.63 18.94
CA ALA A 258 15.38 -10.01 17.56
C ALA A 258 15.29 -11.52 17.33
N ASN A 259 15.09 -11.95 16.07
CA ASN A 259 15.24 -13.36 15.72
C ASN A 259 16.62 -13.85 16.19
N ILE A 260 16.63 -14.85 17.08
CA ILE A 260 17.84 -15.32 17.77
C ILE A 260 18.87 -15.96 16.82
N TYR A 261 18.48 -16.35 15.61
CA TYR A 261 19.35 -17.02 14.63
C TYR A 261 19.95 -16.07 13.60
N SER A 262 19.22 -15.02 13.21
CA SER A 262 19.64 -14.09 12.16
C SER A 262 19.92 -12.67 12.69
N SER A 263 19.56 -12.40 13.95
CA SER A 263 19.46 -11.06 14.53
C SER A 263 18.55 -10.09 13.75
N LYS A 264 17.81 -10.54 12.73
CA LYS A 264 16.97 -9.71 11.85
C LYS A 264 15.49 -9.80 12.24
N TRP A 265 14.70 -8.88 11.70
CA TRP A 265 13.25 -8.80 11.89
C TRP A 265 12.53 -8.75 10.54
N PRO A 266 12.71 -9.76 9.66
CA PRO A 266 12.07 -9.74 8.35
C PRO A 266 10.57 -9.71 8.53
N ALA A 267 9.89 -8.78 7.85
CA ALA A 267 8.44 -8.82 7.79
C ALA A 267 8.03 -10.00 6.90
N TYR A 268 7.15 -10.85 7.40
CA TYR A 268 6.47 -11.87 6.62
C TYR A 268 4.97 -11.80 6.83
N ILE A 269 4.25 -12.51 5.99
CA ILE A 269 2.80 -12.66 6.11
C ILE A 269 2.47 -14.07 6.59
N ALA A 270 1.59 -14.16 7.59
CA ALA A 270 1.14 -15.41 8.19
C ALA A 270 -0.39 -15.52 8.15
N ARG A 271 -0.90 -16.74 7.95
CA ARG A 271 -2.34 -17.03 7.93
C ARG A 271 -2.96 -16.75 9.29
N SER A 272 -4.17 -16.18 9.28
CA SER A 272 -4.99 -16.08 10.49
C SER A 272 -5.60 -17.43 10.88
N THR A 273 -5.02 -18.12 11.86
CA THR A 273 -5.56 -19.38 12.42
C THR A 273 -5.50 -19.39 13.94
N VAL A 274 -6.50 -20.02 14.57
CA VAL A 274 -6.71 -20.05 16.03
C VAL A 274 -5.57 -20.78 16.78
N THR A 275 -4.83 -21.65 16.09
CA THR A 275 -3.78 -22.53 16.66
C THR A 275 -2.35 -22.10 16.34
N GLY A 276 -2.14 -20.85 15.91
CA GLY A 276 -0.85 -20.33 15.49
C GLY A 276 -0.78 -20.16 13.97
N GLY A 277 -0.26 -19.03 13.53
CA GLY A 277 -0.28 -18.61 12.13
C GLY A 277 0.78 -19.31 11.31
N HIS A 278 0.36 -19.79 10.15
CA HIS A 278 1.23 -20.47 9.20
C HIS A 278 1.90 -19.45 8.30
N PHE A 279 3.22 -19.58 8.14
CA PHE A 279 4.00 -18.73 7.25
C PHE A 279 3.51 -18.88 5.80
N ILE A 280 3.30 -17.76 5.10
CA ILE A 280 2.89 -17.74 3.69
C ILE A 280 4.05 -17.29 2.79
N GLY A 281 4.83 -16.30 3.23
CA GLY A 281 5.92 -15.71 2.45
C GLY A 281 6.46 -14.43 3.10
N LYS A 282 7.58 -13.92 2.60
CA LYS A 282 8.26 -12.72 3.12
C LYS A 282 8.00 -11.51 2.23
N PHE A 283 7.96 -10.33 2.85
CA PHE A 283 8.03 -9.08 2.12
C PHE A 283 9.45 -8.85 1.60
N GLN A 284 9.56 -8.29 0.39
CA GLN A 284 10.84 -7.98 -0.23
C GLN A 284 11.40 -6.68 0.36
N ASP A 285 12.60 -6.68 0.95
CA ASP A 285 13.19 -5.46 1.52
C ASP A 285 12.24 -4.70 2.47
N CYS A 286 11.63 -5.42 3.41
CA CYS A 286 10.82 -4.84 4.48
C CYS A 286 11.14 -5.53 5.79
N TYR A 287 11.42 -4.73 6.81
CA TYR A 287 11.72 -5.22 8.14
C TYR A 287 10.89 -4.43 9.14
N PHE A 288 10.55 -5.03 10.27
CA PHE A 288 10.06 -4.23 11.39
C PHE A 288 11.21 -3.57 12.15
N THR A 289 10.93 -2.42 12.76
CA THR A 289 11.82 -1.73 13.69
C THR A 289 11.26 -1.71 15.12
N SER A 290 12.11 -1.33 16.08
CA SER A 290 11.70 -1.02 17.45
C SER A 290 10.79 0.22 17.50
N THR A 291 9.89 0.25 18.48
CA THR A 291 8.99 1.39 18.76
C THR A 291 9.70 2.65 19.24
N GLY A 292 10.96 2.56 19.69
CA GLY A 292 11.77 3.70 20.11
C GLY A 292 12.41 4.50 18.97
N ARG A 293 12.08 4.22 17.70
CA ARG A 293 12.56 5.01 16.55
C ARG A 293 11.44 5.87 15.99
N ASN A 294 11.83 7.04 15.48
CA ASN A 294 10.92 8.00 14.88
C ASN A 294 10.86 7.80 13.36
N ASN A 295 9.75 8.23 12.76
CA ASN A 295 9.64 8.32 11.30
C ASN A 295 10.79 9.16 10.74
N GLY A 296 11.39 8.73 9.63
CA GLY A 296 12.51 9.43 9.00
C GLY A 296 13.89 9.05 9.56
N ASP A 297 13.98 8.31 10.66
CA ASP A 297 15.26 7.81 11.19
C ASP A 297 15.94 6.89 10.17
N ALA A 298 17.21 7.15 9.86
CA ALA A 298 18.00 6.32 8.96
C ALA A 298 18.65 5.12 9.67
N VAL A 299 18.76 3.99 8.95
CA VAL A 299 19.46 2.78 9.41
C VAL A 299 20.43 2.30 8.31
N PRO A 300 21.74 2.17 8.62
CA PRO A 300 22.43 2.67 9.82
C PRO A 300 22.37 4.21 9.91
N SER A 301 22.58 4.77 11.10
CA SER A 301 22.51 6.23 11.37
C SER A 301 23.70 7.03 10.79
N GLY A 302 24.41 6.48 9.81
CA GLY A 302 25.61 7.06 9.19
C GLY A 302 25.41 7.49 7.74
N GLY A 303 26.52 7.68 7.00
CA GLY A 303 26.52 8.31 5.67
C GLY A 303 25.74 7.55 4.59
N THR A 304 25.75 6.22 4.62
CA THR A 304 24.97 5.40 3.68
C THR A 304 23.57 5.15 4.26
N LYS A 305 22.67 6.12 4.08
CA LYS A 305 21.26 6.01 4.50
C LYS A 305 20.52 5.03 3.59
N VAL A 306 20.67 3.73 3.85
CA VAL A 306 20.09 2.68 2.99
C VAL A 306 18.62 2.43 3.31
N TRP A 307 18.27 2.52 4.60
CA TRP A 307 16.94 2.24 5.11
C TRP A 307 16.41 3.43 5.91
N THR A 308 15.10 3.62 5.92
CA THR A 308 14.44 4.64 6.75
C THR A 308 13.20 4.07 7.43
N VAL A 309 12.96 4.57 8.65
CA VAL A 309 11.79 4.23 9.44
C VAL A 309 10.53 4.89 8.87
N VAL A 310 9.51 4.07 8.60
CA VAL A 310 8.15 4.46 8.19
C VAL A 310 7.16 3.69 9.06
N GLY A 311 6.53 4.39 10.00
CA GLY A 311 5.79 3.77 11.10
C GLY A 311 6.71 2.88 11.94
N ASN A 312 6.38 1.59 12.01
CA ASN A 312 7.24 0.57 12.62
C ASN A 312 7.91 -0.35 11.57
N LEU A 313 8.02 0.12 10.33
CA LEU A 313 8.74 -0.57 9.25
C LEU A 313 10.05 0.14 8.92
N LEU A 314 11.02 -0.63 8.41
CA LEU A 314 12.22 -0.15 7.74
C LEU A 314 12.05 -0.42 6.25
N LEU A 315 12.06 0.65 5.47
CA LEU A 315 11.89 0.62 4.03
C LEU A 315 13.15 1.17 3.35
N PRO A 316 13.51 0.66 2.17
CA PRO A 316 14.69 1.11 1.44
C PRO A 316 14.44 2.50 0.87
N THR A 317 15.43 3.39 0.99
CA THR A 317 15.32 4.75 0.44
C THR A 317 16.33 5.05 -0.64
N GLY A 318 17.24 4.13 -0.92
CA GLY A 318 18.27 4.30 -1.95
C GLY A 318 19.19 5.51 -1.68
N GLY A 319 19.39 5.88 -0.40
CA GLY A 319 20.18 7.05 -0.02
C GLY A 319 19.38 8.33 0.16
N THR A 320 18.12 8.37 -0.28
CA THR A 320 17.28 9.57 -0.15
C THR A 320 16.83 9.78 1.30
N THR A 321 16.93 11.02 1.78
CA THR A 321 16.37 11.39 3.09
C THR A 321 14.88 11.67 2.95
N LEU A 322 14.06 10.95 3.71
CA LEU A 322 12.63 11.20 3.79
C LEU A 322 12.35 12.44 4.64
N VAL A 323 11.46 13.30 4.14
CA VAL A 323 10.90 14.42 4.89
C VAL A 323 9.65 13.92 5.60
N VAL A 324 9.63 14.11 6.92
CA VAL A 324 8.48 13.84 7.77
C VAL A 324 8.02 15.21 8.29
N SER A 325 6.98 15.77 7.67
CA SER A 325 6.32 17.00 8.14
C SER A 325 5.48 16.68 9.35
#